data_AF-A0A850SW72-F1
#
_entry.id   AF-A0A850SW72-F1
#
_cell.length_a   1.000
_cell.length_b   1.000
_cell.length_c   1.000
_cell.angle_alpha   90.00
_cell.angle_beta   90.00
_cell.angle_gamma   90.00
#
_symmetry.space_group_name_H-M   'P 1'
#
loop_
_entity.id
_entity.type
_entity.pdbx_description
1 polymer ?
#
loop_
_entity_poly.entity_id
_entity_poly.type
_entity_poly.pdbx_seq_one_letter_code
_entity_poly.pdbx_strand_id
1 'polypeptide(L)'
;MGNDRPDEELMSAYGAGDAAAFDVLYARHRGGVFRYLRRHTGNAALAEELYQDVWMKLIDARGRYQPQARFTTWLYTIAHNRLMDHFRAAGRVSFATADDPEDDPLDDVPAP
;
A
#
# COMPACT_ATOMS: atom_id res chain seq x y z
N MET A 1 26.03 -1.60 4.50
CA MET A 1 26.14 -2.81 3.67
C MET A 1 24.87 -3.65 3.84
N GLY A 2 23.73 -3.20 3.30
CA GLY A 2 22.45 -3.91 3.50
C GLY A 2 21.27 -3.43 2.64
N ASN A 3 21.53 -2.59 1.62
CA ASN A 3 20.48 -1.95 0.82
C ASN A 3 20.30 -2.54 -0.59
N ASP A 4 20.87 -3.71 -0.89
CA ASP A 4 20.81 -4.33 -2.23
C ASP A 4 19.81 -5.47 -2.36
N ARG A 5 19.13 -5.88 -1.27
CA ARG A 5 18.10 -6.91 -1.38
C ARG A 5 16.88 -6.35 -2.13
N PRO A 6 16.31 -7.11 -3.10
CA PRO A 6 15.04 -6.76 -3.70
C PRO A 6 13.92 -6.80 -2.66
N ASP A 7 12.87 -6.02 -2.89
CA ASP A 7 11.78 -5.86 -1.92
C ASP A 7 11.04 -7.18 -1.66
N GLU A 8 10.92 -8.04 -2.67
CA GLU A 8 10.31 -9.36 -2.58
C GLU A 8 11.08 -10.27 -1.61
N GLU A 9 12.41 -10.20 -1.63
CA GLU A 9 13.27 -10.95 -0.71
C GLU A 9 13.17 -10.40 0.71
N LEU A 10 13.15 -9.07 0.86
CA LEU A 10 12.95 -8.43 2.17
C LEU A 10 11.59 -8.82 2.77
N MET A 11 10.54 -8.88 1.95
CA MET A 11 9.20 -9.26 2.41
C MET A 11 9.14 -10.73 2.81
N SER A 12 9.82 -11.59 2.06
CA SER A 12 9.94 -13.02 2.38
C SER A 12 10.73 -13.24 3.67
N ALA A 13 11.84 -12.54 3.86
CA ALA A 13 12.63 -12.57 5.09
C ALA A 13 11.82 -12.06 6.28
N TYR A 14 11.05 -10.99 6.11
CA TYR A 14 10.14 -10.49 7.13
C TYR A 14 9.06 -11.52 7.50
N GLY A 15 8.47 -12.19 6.50
CA GLY A 15 7.53 -13.30 6.72
C GLY A 15 8.14 -14.46 7.51
N ALA A 16 9.44 -14.68 7.37
CA ALA A 16 10.22 -15.67 8.13
C ALA A 16 10.67 -15.21 9.54
N GLY A 17 10.39 -13.95 9.92
CA GLY A 17 10.68 -13.40 11.24
C GLY A 17 11.83 -12.38 11.30
N ASP A 18 12.45 -12.01 10.18
CA ASP A 18 13.47 -10.96 10.13
C ASP A 18 12.82 -9.56 10.22
N ALA A 19 12.70 -9.04 11.44
CA ALA A 19 12.14 -7.70 11.67
C ALA A 19 12.97 -6.58 11.02
N ALA A 20 14.29 -6.75 10.86
CA ALA A 20 15.13 -5.74 10.22
C ALA A 20 14.85 -5.63 8.71
N ALA A 21 14.36 -6.69 8.08
CA ALA A 21 13.91 -6.64 6.69
C ALA A 21 12.68 -5.73 6.51
N PHE A 22 11.77 -5.71 7.50
CA PHE A 22 10.64 -4.79 7.51
C PHE A 22 11.09 -3.33 7.62
N ASP A 23 12.08 -3.03 8.46
CA ASP A 23 12.57 -1.65 8.61
C ASP A 23 13.10 -1.09 7.29
N VAL A 24 13.79 -1.92 6.50
CA VAL A 24 14.28 -1.52 5.16
C VAL A 24 13.11 -1.30 4.20
N LEU A 25 12.13 -2.21 4.15
CA LEU A 25 10.93 -2.04 3.32
C LEU A 25 10.15 -0.78 3.69
N TYR A 26 9.93 -0.58 4.98
CA TYR A 26 9.22 0.57 5.51
C TYR A 26 9.94 1.86 5.14
N ALA A 27 11.26 1.93 5.34
CA ALA A 27 12.05 3.10 5.01
C ALA A 27 11.98 3.45 3.50
N ARG A 28 11.99 2.44 2.62
CA ARG A 28 11.89 2.62 1.17
C ARG A 28 10.53 3.17 0.73
N HIS A 29 9.44 2.62 1.27
CA HIS A 29 8.10 2.85 0.71
C HIS A 29 7.23 3.83 1.48
N ARG A 30 7.54 4.13 2.76
CA ARG A 30 6.75 5.06 3.60
C ARG A 30 6.43 6.39 2.94
N GLY A 31 7.42 7.00 2.29
CA GLY A 31 7.25 8.31 1.66
C GLY A 31 6.36 8.25 0.41
N GLY A 32 6.51 7.20 -0.40
CA GLY A 32 5.74 6.99 -1.62
C GLY A 32 4.27 6.73 -1.32
N VAL A 33 4.00 5.78 -0.42
CA VAL A 33 2.63 5.41 -0.02
C VAL A 33 1.89 6.59 0.60
N PHE A 34 2.52 7.32 1.53
CA PHE A 34 1.88 8.48 2.14
C PHE A 34 1.57 9.59 1.12
N ARG A 35 2.50 9.87 0.19
CA ARG A 35 2.29 10.86 -0.86
C ARG A 35 1.15 10.46 -1.80
N TYR A 36 1.11 9.19 -2.20
CA TYR A 36 0.04 8.63 -3.02
C TYR A 36 -1.32 8.80 -2.33
N LEU A 37 -1.46 8.37 -1.08
CA LEU A 37 -2.71 8.51 -0.32
C LEU A 37 -3.11 9.98 -0.17
N ARG A 38 -2.17 10.85 0.21
CA ARG A 38 -2.43 12.29 0.37
C ARG A 38 -2.91 12.95 -0.93
N ARG A 39 -2.35 12.55 -2.08
CA ARG A 39 -2.75 13.06 -3.40
C ARG A 39 -4.21 12.71 -3.69
N HIS A 40 -4.65 11.50 -3.37
CA HIS A 40 -5.99 11.01 -3.67
C HIS A 40 -7.04 11.45 -2.64
N THR A 41 -6.69 11.54 -1.37
CA THR A 41 -7.65 11.96 -0.32
C THR A 41 -7.81 13.48 -0.25
N GLY A 42 -6.80 14.25 -0.62
CA GLY A 42 -6.75 15.70 -0.39
C GLY A 42 -6.75 16.11 1.09
N ASN A 43 -6.73 15.15 2.02
CA ASN A 43 -6.88 15.34 3.46
C ASN A 43 -5.78 14.57 4.19
N ALA A 44 -4.99 15.29 4.99
CA ALA A 44 -3.85 14.71 5.70
C ALA A 44 -4.25 13.70 6.79
N ALA A 45 -5.32 13.99 7.55
CA ALA A 45 -5.78 13.09 8.61
C ALA A 45 -6.31 11.77 8.03
N LEU A 46 -7.08 11.86 6.94
CA LEU A 46 -7.56 10.67 6.24
C LEU A 46 -6.42 9.90 5.58
N ALA A 47 -5.44 10.59 4.99
CA ALA A 47 -4.27 9.94 4.42
C ALA A 47 -3.48 9.16 5.49
N GLU A 48 -3.36 9.70 6.70
CA GLU A 48 -2.66 9.05 7.81
C GLU A 48 -3.41 7.81 8.32
N GLU A 49 -4.74 7.87 8.40
CA GLU A 49 -5.59 6.72 8.73
C GLU A 49 -5.41 5.58 7.71
N LEU A 50 -5.58 5.88 6.42
CA LEU A 50 -5.40 4.89 5.36
C LEU A 50 -3.95 4.37 5.28
N TYR A 51 -2.98 5.23 5.58
CA TYR A 51 -1.58 4.86 5.61
C TYR A 51 -1.32 3.80 6.68
N GLN A 52 -1.85 3.99 7.89
CA GLN A 52 -1.74 3.00 8.96
C GLN A 52 -2.38 1.67 8.54
N ASP A 53 -3.58 1.71 7.94
CA ASP A 53 -4.27 0.53 7.42
C ASP A 53 -3.46 -0.26 6.39
N VAL A 54 -2.78 0.43 5.48
CA VAL A 54 -1.92 -0.22 4.47
C VAL A 54 -0.80 -1.01 5.13
N TRP A 55 -0.13 -0.43 6.12
CA TRP A 55 0.96 -1.10 6.83
C TRP A 55 0.44 -2.25 7.70
N MET A 56 -0.69 -2.09 8.39
CA MET A 56 -1.31 -3.17 9.14
C MET A 56 -1.63 -4.37 8.24
N LYS A 57 -2.21 -4.11 7.06
CA LYS A 57 -2.51 -5.17 6.08
C LYS A 57 -1.25 -5.86 5.54
N LEU A 58 -0.19 -5.12 5.29
CA LEU A 58 1.09 -5.70 4.89
C LEU A 58 1.63 -6.61 5.99
N ILE A 59 1.60 -6.17 7.24
CA ILE A 59 2.04 -6.94 8.40
C ILE A 59 1.21 -8.22 8.53
N ASP A 60 -0.11 -8.14 8.41
CA ASP A 60 -1.02 -9.30 8.47
C ASP A 60 -0.79 -10.29 7.32
N ALA A 61 -0.41 -9.77 6.15
CA ALA A 61 -0.13 -10.59 4.97
C ALA A 61 1.24 -11.26 4.99
N ARG A 62 2.17 -10.86 5.89
CA ARG A 62 3.57 -11.31 5.86
C ARG A 62 3.75 -12.82 5.85
N GLY A 63 2.92 -13.55 6.60
CA GLY A 63 3.01 -15.01 6.70
C GLY A 63 2.45 -15.77 5.50
N ARG A 64 1.74 -15.08 4.59
CA ARG A 64 1.12 -15.67 3.40
C ARG A 64 1.60 -15.01 2.10
N TYR A 65 2.55 -14.09 2.20
CA TYR A 65 3.06 -13.36 1.05
C TYR A 65 3.74 -14.33 0.08
N GLN A 66 3.35 -14.26 -1.20
CA GLN A 66 4.02 -14.95 -2.29
C GLN A 66 4.33 -13.94 -3.39
N PRO A 67 5.59 -13.83 -3.85
CA PRO A 67 5.97 -12.88 -4.87
C PRO A 67 5.47 -13.35 -6.25
N GLN A 68 4.25 -12.93 -6.61
CA GLN A 68 3.65 -13.19 -7.92
C GLN A 68 3.75 -11.98 -8.87
N ALA A 69 3.95 -10.80 -8.29
CA ALA A 69 4.15 -9.53 -8.98
C ALA A 69 5.18 -8.70 -8.19
N ARG A 70 5.58 -7.56 -8.75
CA ARG A 70 6.46 -6.61 -8.05
C ARG A 70 5.84 -6.23 -6.70
N PHE A 71 6.66 -6.16 -5.66
CA PHE A 71 6.22 -5.77 -4.32
C PHE A 71 5.52 -4.41 -4.31
N THR A 72 6.04 -3.45 -5.07
CA THR A 72 5.43 -2.12 -5.22
C THR A 72 4.02 -2.20 -5.76
N THR A 73 3.79 -2.97 -6.83
CA THR A 73 2.46 -3.19 -7.40
C THR A 73 1.50 -3.71 -6.33
N TRP A 74 1.89 -4.76 -5.61
CA TRP A 74 1.07 -5.33 -4.55
C TRP A 74 0.78 -4.34 -3.42
N LEU A 75 1.78 -3.56 -2.98
CA LEU A 75 1.62 -2.54 -1.94
C LEU A 75 0.64 -1.45 -2.36
N TYR A 76 0.76 -0.93 -3.58
CA TYR A 76 -0.15 0.10 -4.10
C TYR A 76 -1.55 -0.47 -4.37
N THR A 77 -1.70 -1.75 -4.73
CA THR A 77 -3.02 -2.41 -4.76
C THR A 77 -3.68 -2.39 -3.38
N ILE A 78 -2.94 -2.62 -2.29
CA ILE A 78 -3.50 -2.49 -0.93
C ILE A 78 -3.96 -1.06 -0.67
N ALA A 79 -3.12 -0.07 -0.99
CA ALA A 79 -3.44 1.35 -0.79
C ALA A 79 -4.66 1.80 -1.59
N HIS A 80 -4.72 1.43 -2.87
CA HIS A 80 -5.84 1.71 -3.76
C HIS A 80 -7.14 1.06 -3.26
N ASN A 81 -7.10 -0.22 -2.88
CA ASN A 81 -8.27 -0.90 -2.32
C ASN A 81 -8.77 -0.19 -1.05
N ARG A 82 -7.88 0.33 -0.20
CA ARG A 82 -8.25 1.13 0.98
C ARG A 82 -8.89 2.47 0.61
N LEU A 83 -8.36 3.17 -0.39
CA LEU A 83 -8.98 4.39 -0.92
C LEU A 83 -10.40 4.09 -1.43
N MET A 84 -10.54 3.08 -2.29
CA MET A 84 -11.83 2.71 -2.86
C MET A 84 -12.84 2.28 -1.80
N ASP A 85 -12.42 1.49 -0.81
CA ASP A 85 -13.29 1.10 0.30
C ASP A 85 -13.74 2.31 1.12
N HIS A 86 -12.84 3.27 1.38
CA HIS A 86 -13.18 4.51 2.07
C HIS A 86 -14.16 5.37 1.26
N PHE A 87 -13.89 5.61 -0.03
CA PHE A 87 -14.78 6.39 -0.89
C PHE A 87 -16.13 5.71 -1.11
N ARG A 88 -16.16 4.38 -1.24
CA ARG A 88 -17.41 3.60 -1.29
C ARG A 88 -18.19 3.70 0.02
N ALA A 89 -17.52 3.72 1.17
CA ALA A 89 -18.19 3.92 2.46
C ALA A 89 -18.72 5.36 2.60
N ALA A 90 -17.94 6.37 2.21
CA ALA A 90 -18.34 7.78 2.23
C ALA A 90 -19.50 8.07 1.26
N GLY A 91 -19.47 7.49 0.05
CA GLY A 91 -20.55 7.56 -0.94
C GLY A 91 -21.82 6.83 -0.50
N ARG A 92 -21.69 5.74 0.27
CA ARG A 92 -22.85 5.08 0.91
C ARG A 92 -23.55 5.94 1.96
N VAL A 93 -22.89 6.95 2.52
CA VAL A 93 -23.52 7.96 3.38
C VAL A 93 -24.30 9.00 2.57
N SER A 94 -24.13 9.04 1.24
CA SER A 94 -24.83 9.96 0.34
C SER A 94 -25.28 9.28 -0.96
N PHE A 95 -26.23 8.34 -0.83
CA PHE A 95 -27.03 7.74 -1.91
C PHE A 95 -26.29 6.93 -2.99
N ALA A 96 -26.97 5.88 -3.41
CA ALA A 96 -26.53 4.92 -4.42
C ALA A 96 -26.03 5.57 -5.72
N THR A 97 -25.07 4.87 -6.34
CA THR A 97 -24.59 4.93 -7.75
C THR A 97 -23.76 6.13 -8.19
N ALA A 98 -22.46 5.86 -8.46
CA ALA A 98 -21.67 6.38 -9.59
C ALA A 98 -20.38 5.53 -9.60
N ASP A 99 -20.31 4.53 -10.47
CA ASP A 99 -19.53 4.52 -11.73
C ASP A 99 -18.03 4.46 -11.46
N ASP A 100 -17.45 3.26 -11.61
CA ASP A 100 -16.02 2.94 -11.48
C ASP A 100 -15.29 3.46 -12.73
N PRO A 101 -14.42 4.48 -12.64
CA PRO A 101 -13.32 4.57 -13.59
C PRO A 101 -12.26 3.54 -13.17
N GLU A 102 -11.91 2.63 -14.09
CA GLU A 102 -10.69 1.83 -14.03
C GLU A 102 -9.48 2.77 -13.96
N ASP A 103 -9.12 3.20 -12.75
CA ASP A 103 -7.83 3.82 -12.46
C ASP A 103 -6.87 2.66 -12.20
N ASP A 104 -6.22 2.16 -13.26
CA ASP A 104 -5.24 1.08 -13.11
C ASP A 104 -4.09 1.59 -12.24
N PRO A 105 -3.93 1.09 -11.00
CA PRO A 105 -2.88 1.56 -10.10
C PRO A 105 -1.47 1.32 -10.66
N LEU A 106 -1.33 0.59 -11.78
CA LEU A 106 -0.08 0.34 -12.48
C LEU A 106 0.48 1.56 -13.24
N ASP A 107 -0.36 2.52 -13.67
CA ASP A 107 0.09 3.66 -14.48
C ASP A 107 0.69 4.83 -13.65
N ASP A 108 0.34 4.95 -12.37
CA ASP A 108 0.82 6.01 -11.46
C ASP A 108 1.79 5.48 -10.39
N VAL A 109 2.32 4.25 -10.53
CA VAL A 109 3.40 3.77 -9.66
C VAL A 109 4.64 4.61 -9.94
N PRO A 110 5.13 5.41 -8.97
CA PRO A 110 6.37 6.15 -9.17
C PRO A 110 7.49 5.15 -9.48
N ALA A 111 8.19 5.39 -10.59
CA ALA A 111 9.35 4.59 -10.97
C ALA A 111 10.34 4.53 -9.78
N PRO A 112 10.92 3.36 -9.50
CA PRO A 112 11.87 3.18 -8.39
C PRO A 112 13.12 4.06 -8.56
#